data_AF-A0A7W0NXJ4-F1
#
_entry.id   AF-A0A7W0NXJ4-F1
#
_cell.length_a   1.000
_cell.length_b   1.000
_cell.length_c   1.000
_cell.angle_alpha   90.00
_cell.angle_beta   90.00
_cell.angle_gamma   90.00
#
_symmetry.space_group_name_H-M   'P 1'
#
loop_
_entity.id
_entity.type
_entity.pdbx_description
1 polymer ?
#
loop_
_entity_poly.entity_id
_entity_poly.type
_entity_poly.pdbx_seq_one_letter_code
_entity_poly.pdbx_strand_id
1 'polypeptide(L)'
;MKRLRRAASYLALLVLLTGALPPGGTFTDDNANPHEPDIEALFAAGITAGCAPSRFCPSEPVTRGQMATFLTRALALPAATADHFTDDDGSPYEDSINRLAAAEITSGCALDAFCPNASITREQMAAFLTRGYSLGETTGDLFSDDEGSPFEDHINRLAASGITAGCATGLFCPLNSVLREQMASFLVRAEGLAPIPVPPASGCSILPANNIWNTRIDSLPLAANSASYISSIGFAATLHPDFGSGVWPPDTDSPIGIPFVEVDASQSLVAINYTAYGDESDPGPFPIPSAAPVEGGPSGDGDRHVLVVDHAGCRLYELYRAFPQTDGSWNADSGAAYDLNSNALRPDGWTSADAAGLPIFPGLVRYDEVAAGLIGHAIRFTAPSTQRAYVWPARHFASSITDPDLPPMGQRFRLKASFDIFGFSPEIQVILTAMKQYGLILADNGSAWYISGAPDERWNNDMLRELKAIPGSAFEAVDVSELQVSPDSGEAGA
;
A
#
# COMPACT_ATOMS: atom_id res chain seq x y z
N MET A 1 -16.91 37.94 1.30
CA MET A 1 -16.96 36.89 2.34
C MET A 1 -15.56 36.68 2.91
N LYS A 2 -15.42 36.65 4.23
CA LYS A 2 -14.13 36.44 4.92
C LYS A 2 -13.64 35.02 4.65
N ARG A 3 -12.34 34.85 4.36
CA ARG A 3 -11.64 33.56 4.31
C ARG A 3 -11.89 32.81 5.62
N LEU A 4 -12.87 31.91 5.65
CA LEU A 4 -12.84 30.81 6.59
C LEU A 4 -11.79 29.84 6.02
N ARG A 5 -10.53 30.00 6.45
CA ARG A 5 -9.64 28.84 6.52
C ARG A 5 -10.27 27.91 7.57
N ARG A 6 -11.15 27.02 7.12
CA ARG A 6 -11.61 25.93 7.99
C ARG A 6 -10.43 24.99 8.13
N ALA A 7 -9.95 24.82 9.36
CA ALA A 7 -9.34 23.56 9.74
C ALA A 7 -10.41 22.50 9.42
N ALA A 8 -10.13 21.63 8.46
CA ALA A 8 -11.04 20.56 8.10
C ALA A 8 -11.13 19.59 9.28
N SER A 9 -12.10 19.82 10.17
CA SER A 9 -12.60 18.75 11.04
C SER A 9 -13.38 17.80 10.14
N TYR A 10 -12.68 16.84 9.55
CA TYR A 10 -13.30 15.71 8.88
C TYR A 10 -13.99 14.86 9.95
N LEU A 11 -15.29 15.09 10.12
CA LEU A 11 -16.15 14.15 10.82
C LEU A 11 -16.31 12.97 9.86
N ALA A 12 -15.52 11.92 10.06
CA ALA A 12 -15.67 10.65 9.33
C ALA A 12 -17.11 10.18 9.51
N LEU A 13 -17.93 10.32 8.47
CA LEU A 13 -19.28 9.81 8.46
C LEU A 13 -19.17 8.28 8.50
N LEU A 14 -19.65 7.71 9.59
CA LEU A 14 -19.65 6.28 9.85
C LEU A 14 -20.49 5.56 8.78
N VAL A 15 -19.86 5.10 7.70
CA VAL A 15 -20.45 4.09 6.81
C VAL A 15 -20.25 2.75 7.49
N LEU A 16 -21.33 2.26 8.10
CA LEU A 16 -21.44 0.88 8.55
C LEU A 16 -21.75 -0.02 7.35
N LEU A 17 -21.01 -1.12 7.28
CA LEU A 17 -21.01 -2.25 6.33
C LEU A 17 -20.12 -2.13 5.07
N THR A 18 -19.30 -3.20 4.93
CA THR A 18 -18.40 -3.66 3.85
C THR A 18 -17.01 -3.02 3.74
N GLY A 19 -16.01 -3.70 4.35
CA GLY A 19 -14.68 -3.94 3.76
C GLY A 19 -13.81 -2.75 3.33
N ALA A 20 -13.71 -1.68 4.13
CA ALA A 20 -12.88 -0.52 3.80
C ALA A 20 -11.46 -0.92 3.35
N LEU A 21 -11.13 -0.64 2.08
CA LEU A 21 -9.79 -0.79 1.50
C LEU A 21 -8.83 0.22 2.15
N PRO A 22 -7.55 -0.15 2.35
CA PRO A 22 -6.55 0.80 2.85
C PRO A 22 -6.34 1.94 1.86
N PRO A 23 -5.72 3.04 2.33
CA PRO A 23 -5.15 4.04 1.45
C PRO A 23 -4.22 3.37 0.42
N GLY A 24 -4.40 3.62 -0.88
CA GLY A 24 -3.54 3.06 -1.93
C GLY A 24 -4.02 1.77 -2.60
N GLY A 25 -5.23 1.30 -2.29
CA GLY A 25 -5.81 0.12 -2.95
C GLY A 25 -7.32 0.20 -3.04
N THR A 26 -7.89 1.40 -3.02
CA THR A 26 -9.35 1.61 -3.06
C THR A 26 -9.91 1.19 -4.41
N PHE A 27 -9.19 1.51 -5.48
CA PHE A 27 -9.57 1.14 -6.82
C PHE A 27 -8.54 0.17 -7.40
N THR A 28 -9.04 -0.76 -8.21
CA THR A 28 -8.19 -1.83 -8.79
C THR A 28 -7.61 -1.41 -10.13
N ASP A 29 -8.17 -0.36 -10.75
CA ASP A 29 -7.86 0.09 -12.11
C ASP A 29 -7.07 1.40 -12.18
N ASP A 30 -6.59 1.91 -11.05
CA ASP A 30 -5.67 3.06 -10.95
C ASP A 30 -4.28 2.68 -10.42
N ASN A 31 -4.06 1.40 -10.08
CA ASN A 31 -2.73 0.87 -9.81
C ASN A 31 -1.76 1.28 -10.91
N ALA A 32 -0.58 1.77 -10.53
CA ALA A 32 0.45 2.26 -11.43
C ALA A 32 0.17 3.59 -12.12
N ASN A 33 -0.92 4.24 -11.79
CA ASN A 33 -1.24 5.56 -12.32
C ASN A 33 -0.42 6.63 -11.58
N PRO A 34 0.25 7.56 -12.28
CA PRO A 34 0.93 8.68 -11.62
C PRO A 34 0.02 9.55 -10.74
N HIS A 35 -1.29 9.49 -10.95
CA HIS A 35 -2.32 10.20 -10.20
C HIS A 35 -2.94 9.36 -9.06
N GLU A 36 -2.56 8.09 -8.92
CA GLU A 36 -3.07 7.17 -7.88
C GLU A 36 -2.99 7.78 -6.46
N PRO A 37 -1.90 8.46 -6.04
CA PRO A 37 -1.87 9.14 -4.75
C PRO A 37 -2.98 10.19 -4.54
N ASP A 38 -3.35 10.89 -5.61
CA ASP A 38 -4.38 11.92 -5.58
C ASP A 38 -5.79 11.32 -5.62
N ILE A 39 -5.96 10.21 -6.35
CA ILE A 39 -7.22 9.48 -6.44
C ILE A 39 -7.61 8.92 -5.07
N GLU A 40 -6.65 8.32 -4.39
CA GLU A 40 -6.80 7.76 -3.06
C GLU A 40 -7.06 8.84 -2.01
N ALA A 41 -6.38 9.98 -2.10
CA ALA A 41 -6.66 11.15 -1.27
C ALA A 41 -8.09 11.68 -1.44
N LEU A 42 -8.61 11.73 -2.68
CA LEU A 42 -10.01 12.11 -2.91
C LEU A 42 -11.01 11.12 -2.33
N PHE A 43 -10.72 9.83 -2.40
CA PHE A 43 -11.61 8.82 -1.82
C PHE A 43 -11.63 8.93 -0.31
N ALA A 44 -10.46 9.04 0.33
CA ALA A 44 -10.34 9.23 1.77
C ALA A 44 -11.06 10.49 2.26
N ALA A 45 -11.08 11.56 1.45
CA ALA A 45 -11.82 12.80 1.73
C ALA A 45 -13.33 12.69 1.46
N GLY A 46 -13.84 11.56 0.95
CA GLY A 46 -15.24 11.35 0.61
C GLY A 46 -15.71 12.14 -0.63
N ILE A 47 -14.77 12.63 -1.44
CA ILE A 47 -15.07 13.44 -2.63
C ILE A 47 -15.46 12.54 -3.81
N THR A 48 -14.81 11.38 -3.94
CA THR A 48 -15.12 10.36 -4.96
C THR A 48 -15.59 9.05 -4.32
N ALA A 49 -16.40 8.30 -5.08
CA ALA A 49 -16.77 6.91 -4.77
C ALA A 49 -16.40 5.95 -5.92
N GLY A 50 -15.62 6.43 -6.90
CA GLY A 50 -15.33 5.70 -8.13
C GLY A 50 -16.40 5.84 -9.21
N CYS A 51 -16.24 5.08 -10.30
CA CYS A 51 -17.21 4.94 -11.38
C CYS A 51 -18.08 3.69 -11.22
N ALA A 52 -17.57 2.68 -10.50
CA ALA A 52 -18.21 1.42 -10.18
C ALA A 52 -17.57 0.86 -8.89
N PRO A 53 -18.15 -0.17 -8.26
CA PRO A 53 -17.52 -0.82 -7.10
C PRO A 53 -16.06 -1.20 -7.42
N SER A 54 -15.13 -0.75 -6.57
CA SER A 54 -13.68 -0.98 -6.69
C SER A 54 -13.02 -0.50 -8.00
N ARG A 55 -13.67 0.42 -8.74
CA ARG A 55 -13.10 1.04 -9.94
C ARG A 55 -13.20 2.56 -9.95
N PHE A 56 -12.11 3.23 -10.33
CA PHE A 56 -12.06 4.68 -10.52
C PHE A 56 -12.33 5.10 -11.96
N CYS A 57 -12.00 4.27 -12.96
CA CYS A 57 -12.02 4.60 -14.39
C CYS A 57 -11.13 5.82 -14.74
N PRO A 58 -9.81 5.78 -14.48
CA PRO A 58 -8.93 6.96 -14.51
C PRO A 58 -8.86 7.68 -15.86
N SER A 59 -8.89 6.93 -16.97
CA SER A 59 -8.77 7.47 -18.33
C SER A 59 -10.08 7.93 -18.96
N GLU A 60 -11.21 7.85 -18.26
CA GLU A 60 -12.50 8.32 -18.79
C GLU A 60 -12.63 9.85 -18.66
N PRO A 61 -13.19 10.56 -19.66
CA PRO A 61 -13.47 11.99 -19.55
C PRO A 61 -14.51 12.30 -18.46
N VAL A 62 -14.30 13.37 -17.71
CA VAL A 62 -15.25 13.87 -16.72
C VAL A 62 -16.39 14.62 -17.41
N THR A 63 -17.64 14.28 -17.10
CA THR A 63 -18.81 15.06 -17.53
C THR A 63 -19.05 16.26 -16.62
N ARG A 64 -19.75 17.27 -17.12
CA ARG A 64 -20.14 18.45 -16.33
C ARG A 64 -20.97 18.08 -15.10
N GLY A 65 -21.86 17.09 -15.20
CA GLY A 65 -22.63 16.58 -14.07
C GLY A 65 -21.74 15.95 -13.00
N GLN A 66 -20.76 15.13 -13.39
CA GLN A 66 -19.77 14.56 -12.46
C GLN A 66 -18.92 15.65 -11.79
N MET A 67 -18.50 16.69 -12.52
CA MET A 67 -17.82 17.85 -11.96
C MET A 67 -18.66 18.55 -10.87
N ALA A 68 -19.96 18.70 -11.11
CA ALA A 68 -20.87 19.26 -10.11
C ALA A 68 -20.93 18.41 -8.83
N THR A 69 -20.94 17.08 -8.96
CA THR A 69 -20.91 16.18 -7.80
C THR A 69 -19.59 16.26 -7.04
N PHE A 70 -18.44 16.30 -7.73
CA PHE A 70 -17.14 16.47 -7.08
C PHE A 70 -17.08 17.76 -6.26
N LEU A 71 -17.45 18.90 -6.86
CA LEU A 71 -17.42 20.19 -6.17
C LEU A 71 -18.45 20.31 -5.04
N THR A 72 -19.64 19.72 -5.22
CA THR A 72 -20.64 19.69 -4.14
C THR A 72 -20.09 19.00 -2.90
N ARG A 73 -19.38 17.87 -3.07
CA ARG A 73 -18.78 17.12 -1.98
C ARG A 73 -17.55 17.82 -1.40
N ALA A 74 -16.64 18.25 -2.26
CA ALA A 74 -15.39 18.92 -1.85
C ALA A 74 -15.67 20.20 -1.04
N LEU A 75 -16.59 21.04 -1.52
CA LEU A 75 -16.94 22.30 -0.87
C LEU A 75 -18.04 22.17 0.20
N ALA A 76 -18.58 20.95 0.41
CA ALA A 76 -19.71 20.67 1.30
C ALA A 76 -20.89 21.65 1.10
N LEU A 77 -21.31 21.83 -0.16
CA LEU A 77 -22.32 22.84 -0.52
C LEU A 77 -23.69 22.52 0.12
N PRO A 78 -24.38 23.53 0.68
CA PRO A 78 -25.71 23.36 1.27
C PRO A 78 -26.73 22.98 0.19
N ALA A 79 -27.82 22.34 0.59
CA ALA A 79 -28.90 22.01 -0.34
C ALA A 79 -29.49 23.26 -0.99
N ALA A 80 -29.75 23.19 -2.29
CA ALA A 80 -30.48 24.22 -3.02
C ALA A 80 -31.99 23.97 -2.90
N THR A 81 -32.76 25.05 -2.87
CA THR A 81 -34.24 25.00 -2.85
C THR A 81 -34.86 25.38 -4.18
N ALA A 82 -34.08 25.96 -5.08
CA ALA A 82 -34.49 26.37 -6.40
C ALA A 82 -33.94 25.37 -7.41
N ASP A 83 -34.77 25.08 -8.39
CA ASP A 83 -34.37 24.40 -9.60
C ASP A 83 -33.95 25.45 -10.64
N HIS A 84 -32.77 25.26 -11.23
CA HIS A 84 -32.08 26.27 -12.03
C HIS A 84 -31.96 25.92 -13.50
N PHE A 85 -32.09 24.64 -13.87
CA PHE A 85 -31.94 24.16 -15.24
C PHE A 85 -33.01 23.12 -15.53
N THR A 86 -33.34 22.95 -16.82
CA THR A 86 -34.42 22.02 -17.23
C THR A 86 -33.89 20.75 -17.88
N ASP A 87 -32.62 20.73 -18.26
CA ASP A 87 -31.98 19.60 -18.95
C ASP A 87 -31.26 18.63 -18.00
N ASP A 88 -31.25 18.93 -16.70
CA ASP A 88 -30.81 18.03 -15.63
C ASP A 88 -31.97 17.35 -14.88
N ASP A 89 -33.22 17.66 -15.20
CA ASP A 89 -34.41 17.00 -14.66
C ASP A 89 -34.30 15.46 -14.75
N GLY A 90 -34.33 14.80 -13.59
CA GLY A 90 -34.24 13.34 -13.49
C GLY A 90 -32.83 12.76 -13.68
N SER A 91 -31.82 13.63 -13.83
CA SER A 91 -30.40 13.25 -13.81
C SER A 91 -29.97 12.88 -12.39
N PRO A 92 -29.07 11.89 -12.21
CA PRO A 92 -28.45 11.62 -10.91
C PRO A 92 -27.61 12.82 -10.38
N TYR A 93 -27.34 13.82 -11.21
CA TYR A 93 -26.52 14.99 -10.87
C TYR A 93 -27.35 16.23 -10.51
N GLU A 94 -28.67 16.21 -10.66
CA GLU A 94 -29.58 17.37 -10.51
C GLU A 94 -29.36 18.13 -9.18
N ASP A 95 -29.37 17.43 -8.04
CA ASP A 95 -29.13 18.06 -6.73
C ASP A 95 -27.75 18.74 -6.66
N SER A 96 -26.70 18.10 -7.19
CA SER A 96 -25.36 18.70 -7.20
C SER A 96 -25.29 19.93 -8.10
N ILE A 97 -25.97 19.90 -9.24
CA ILE A 97 -26.00 21.00 -10.21
C ILE A 97 -26.71 22.21 -9.61
N ASN A 98 -27.88 22.00 -9.03
CA ASN A 98 -28.66 23.06 -8.39
C ASN A 98 -27.92 23.71 -7.21
N ARG A 99 -27.14 22.93 -6.43
CA ARG A 99 -26.27 23.47 -5.38
C ARG A 99 -25.15 24.35 -5.92
N LEU A 100 -24.52 23.98 -7.04
CA LEU A 100 -23.50 24.79 -7.69
C LEU A 100 -24.08 26.10 -8.21
N ALA A 101 -25.28 26.08 -8.79
CA ALA A 101 -25.96 27.27 -9.27
C ALA A 101 -26.33 28.22 -8.12
N ALA A 102 -26.90 27.68 -7.04
CA ALA A 102 -27.21 28.45 -5.83
C ALA A 102 -25.97 29.06 -5.16
N ALA A 103 -24.79 28.43 -5.33
CA ALA A 103 -23.50 28.93 -4.86
C ALA A 103 -22.81 29.88 -5.86
N GLU A 104 -23.44 30.22 -6.98
CA GLU A 104 -22.90 31.08 -8.06
C GLU A 104 -21.60 30.53 -8.70
N ILE A 105 -21.38 29.22 -8.62
CA ILE A 105 -20.23 28.55 -9.23
C ILE A 105 -20.46 28.35 -10.73
N THR A 106 -21.72 28.20 -11.16
CA THR A 106 -22.09 27.99 -12.55
C THR A 106 -23.30 28.82 -12.96
N SER A 107 -23.36 29.16 -14.25
CA SER A 107 -24.49 29.81 -14.91
C SER A 107 -25.09 28.95 -16.03
N GLY A 108 -24.71 27.68 -16.11
CA GLY A 108 -25.12 26.78 -17.19
C GLY A 108 -24.22 26.85 -18.43
N CYS A 109 -24.56 26.05 -19.45
CA CYS A 109 -23.96 26.06 -20.79
C CYS A 109 -24.75 26.93 -21.78
N ALA A 110 -26.04 27.12 -21.51
CA ALA A 110 -26.95 27.98 -22.27
C ALA A 110 -28.06 28.50 -21.32
N LEU A 111 -28.99 29.29 -21.86
CA LEU A 111 -30.16 29.72 -21.10
C LEU A 111 -30.96 28.48 -20.63
N ASP A 112 -31.19 28.38 -19.32
CA ASP A 112 -31.94 27.32 -18.65
C ASP A 112 -31.41 25.88 -18.90
N ALA A 113 -30.14 25.75 -19.31
CA ALA A 113 -29.49 24.45 -19.54
C ALA A 113 -28.08 24.36 -18.93
N PHE A 114 -27.77 23.23 -18.30
CA PHE A 114 -26.47 22.91 -17.70
C PHE A 114 -25.59 22.01 -18.58
N CYS A 115 -26.17 21.22 -19.49
CA CYS A 115 -25.51 20.20 -20.32
C CYS A 115 -24.79 19.11 -19.49
N PRO A 116 -25.47 18.36 -18.61
CA PRO A 116 -24.84 17.50 -17.61
C PRO A 116 -24.00 16.35 -18.21
N ASN A 117 -24.36 15.84 -19.38
CA ASN A 117 -23.69 14.70 -20.03
C ASN A 117 -22.51 15.10 -20.91
N ALA A 118 -22.29 16.39 -21.15
CA ALA A 118 -21.15 16.85 -21.95
C ALA A 118 -19.85 16.73 -21.15
N SER A 119 -18.77 16.27 -21.79
CA SER A 119 -17.43 16.28 -21.20
C SER A 119 -16.98 17.72 -20.95
N ILE A 120 -16.33 17.95 -19.82
CA ILE A 120 -15.80 19.27 -19.46
C ILE A 120 -14.41 19.47 -20.06
N THR A 121 -14.19 20.65 -20.67
CA THR A 121 -12.85 21.05 -21.12
C THR A 121 -12.03 21.63 -19.97
N ARG A 122 -10.71 21.66 -20.13
CA ARG A 122 -9.79 22.21 -19.12
C ARG A 122 -10.06 23.68 -18.81
N GLU A 123 -10.38 24.48 -19.82
CA GLU A 123 -10.72 25.91 -19.64
C GLU A 123 -12.04 26.09 -18.87
N GLN A 124 -13.03 25.23 -19.12
CA GLN A 124 -14.29 25.27 -18.38
C GLN A 124 -14.07 24.85 -16.93
N MET A 125 -13.30 23.78 -16.70
CA MET A 125 -12.91 23.36 -15.35
C MET A 125 -12.22 24.50 -14.58
N ALA A 126 -11.33 25.26 -15.23
CA ALA A 126 -10.66 26.39 -14.60
C ALA A 126 -11.66 27.42 -14.07
N ALA A 127 -12.75 27.70 -14.82
CA ALA A 127 -13.81 28.60 -14.38
C ALA A 127 -14.57 28.06 -13.15
N PHE A 128 -14.92 26.76 -13.15
CA PHE A 128 -15.57 26.12 -12.01
C PHE A 128 -14.70 26.19 -10.74
N LEU A 129 -13.43 25.81 -10.84
CA LEU A 129 -12.49 25.82 -9.69
C LEU A 129 -12.21 27.25 -9.22
N THR A 130 -12.04 28.20 -10.13
CA THR A 130 -11.80 29.60 -9.77
C THR A 130 -12.94 30.19 -8.95
N ARG A 131 -14.19 29.94 -9.36
CA ARG A 131 -15.38 30.41 -8.64
C ARG A 131 -15.57 29.63 -7.35
N GLY A 132 -15.52 28.30 -7.41
CA GLY A 132 -15.72 27.43 -6.25
C GLY A 132 -14.77 27.72 -5.09
N TYR A 133 -13.48 27.92 -5.38
CA TYR A 133 -12.46 28.19 -4.37
C TYR A 133 -12.16 29.68 -4.17
N SER A 134 -12.86 30.57 -4.91
CA SER A 134 -12.65 32.03 -4.86
C SER A 134 -11.17 32.40 -5.01
N LEU A 135 -10.51 31.84 -6.03
CA LEU A 135 -9.07 32.00 -6.23
C LEU A 135 -8.71 33.48 -6.40
N GLY A 136 -7.50 33.89 -5.97
CA GLY A 136 -7.08 35.28 -6.07
C GLY A 136 -6.92 35.74 -7.52
N GLU A 137 -7.06 37.04 -7.77
CA GLU A 137 -6.69 37.66 -9.03
C GLU A 137 -5.17 37.54 -9.27
N THR A 138 -4.76 37.46 -10.53
CA THR A 138 -3.35 37.43 -10.93
C THR A 138 -3.10 38.35 -12.12
N THR A 139 -1.87 38.81 -12.27
CA THR A 139 -1.42 39.58 -13.44
C THR A 139 -0.42 38.80 -14.30
N GLY A 140 -0.12 37.55 -13.93
CA GLY A 140 0.80 36.69 -14.64
C GLY A 140 0.08 35.93 -15.74
N ASP A 141 0.59 36.04 -16.95
CA ASP A 141 0.26 35.20 -18.09
C ASP A 141 1.29 34.05 -18.16
N LEU A 142 0.82 32.82 -18.01
CA LEU A 142 1.68 31.64 -17.80
C LEU A 142 1.63 30.62 -18.94
N PHE A 143 0.69 30.75 -19.86
CA PHE A 143 0.51 29.82 -20.97
C PHE A 143 0.31 30.60 -22.27
N SER A 144 0.85 30.07 -23.36
CA SER A 144 0.80 30.74 -24.67
C SER A 144 -0.23 30.15 -25.63
N ASP A 145 -1.15 29.35 -25.12
CA ASP A 145 -2.21 28.72 -25.90
C ASP A 145 -3.61 28.97 -25.33
N ASP A 146 -3.74 29.82 -24.32
CA ASP A 146 -5.01 30.28 -23.78
C ASP A 146 -5.38 31.71 -24.24
N GLU A 147 -4.53 32.39 -25.02
CA GLU A 147 -4.83 33.73 -25.51
C GLU A 147 -6.08 33.74 -26.40
N GLY A 148 -7.02 34.60 -26.03
CA GLY A 148 -8.31 34.69 -26.70
C GLY A 148 -9.33 33.64 -26.25
N SER A 149 -8.98 32.76 -25.31
CA SER A 149 -9.98 31.99 -24.56
C SER A 149 -10.80 32.93 -23.67
N PRO A 150 -12.13 32.80 -23.62
CA PRO A 150 -12.94 33.55 -22.65
C PRO A 150 -12.64 33.18 -21.19
N PHE A 151 -11.82 32.15 -20.94
CA PHE A 151 -11.46 31.66 -19.62
C PHE A 151 -9.99 31.93 -19.24
N GLU A 152 -9.25 32.71 -20.03
CA GLU A 152 -7.83 33.03 -19.82
C GLU A 152 -7.54 33.52 -18.38
N ASP A 153 -8.36 34.43 -17.83
CA ASP A 153 -8.24 34.87 -16.44
C ASP A 153 -8.33 33.70 -15.45
N HIS A 154 -9.32 32.82 -15.62
CA HIS A 154 -9.51 31.67 -14.73
C HIS A 154 -8.36 30.67 -14.83
N ILE A 155 -7.80 30.46 -16.02
CA ILE A 155 -6.66 29.58 -16.25
C ILE A 155 -5.42 30.11 -15.52
N ASN A 156 -5.11 31.39 -15.69
CA ASN A 156 -3.97 32.04 -15.05
C ASN A 156 -4.09 32.04 -13.53
N ARG A 157 -5.30 32.25 -12.98
CA ARG A 157 -5.56 32.17 -11.53
C ARG A 157 -5.37 30.78 -10.96
N LEU A 158 -5.72 29.74 -11.73
CA LEU A 158 -5.50 28.34 -11.39
C LEU A 158 -4.00 28.06 -11.25
N ALA A 159 -3.20 28.52 -12.21
CA ALA A 159 -1.75 28.33 -12.21
C ALA A 159 -1.05 29.14 -11.11
N ALA A 160 -1.44 30.41 -10.91
CA ALA A 160 -0.94 31.24 -9.83
C ALA A 160 -1.23 30.65 -8.44
N SER A 161 -2.29 29.85 -8.32
CA SER A 161 -2.66 29.13 -7.08
C SER A 161 -1.97 27.76 -6.93
N GLY A 162 -1.12 27.35 -7.88
CA GLY A 162 -0.41 26.07 -7.86
C GLY A 162 -1.27 24.84 -8.18
N ILE A 163 -2.50 25.04 -8.68
CA ILE A 163 -3.43 23.93 -8.97
C ILE A 163 -3.05 23.25 -10.30
N THR A 164 -2.49 23.98 -11.26
CA THR A 164 -2.07 23.46 -12.57
C THR A 164 -0.66 23.94 -12.93
N ALA A 165 0.10 23.07 -13.58
CA ALA A 165 1.37 23.40 -14.23
C ALA A 165 1.26 23.44 -15.77
N GLY A 166 0.06 23.24 -16.31
CA GLY A 166 -0.17 23.07 -17.74
C GLY A 166 -0.16 21.61 -18.20
N CYS A 167 -0.39 21.39 -19.49
CA CYS A 167 -0.28 20.09 -20.16
C CYS A 167 1.14 19.84 -20.71
N ALA A 168 1.88 20.91 -20.98
CA ALA A 168 3.28 20.88 -21.40
C ALA A 168 3.93 22.23 -21.01
N THR A 169 5.25 22.34 -21.18
CA THR A 169 5.97 23.58 -20.88
C THR A 169 5.38 24.75 -21.68
N GLY A 170 4.80 25.71 -20.97
CA GLY A 170 4.17 26.91 -21.55
C GLY A 170 2.81 26.69 -22.19
N LEU A 171 2.19 25.50 -22.07
CA LEU A 171 0.89 25.17 -22.67
C LEU A 171 -0.11 24.68 -21.62
N PHE A 172 -1.34 25.17 -21.68
CA PHE A 172 -2.46 24.74 -20.85
C PHE A 172 -3.35 23.69 -21.52
N CYS A 173 -3.43 23.67 -22.85
CA CYS A 173 -4.34 22.84 -23.66
C CYS A 173 -5.83 23.08 -23.32
N PRO A 174 -6.37 24.29 -23.48
CA PRO A 174 -7.68 24.68 -22.93
C PRO A 174 -8.86 23.84 -23.42
N LEU A 175 -8.84 23.42 -24.69
CA LEU A 175 -9.94 22.68 -25.33
C LEU A 175 -9.94 21.17 -25.07
N ASN A 176 -8.88 20.62 -24.46
CA ASN A 176 -8.85 19.20 -24.15
C ASN A 176 -9.85 18.86 -23.05
N SER A 177 -10.49 17.69 -23.15
CA SER A 177 -11.31 17.15 -22.06
C SER A 177 -10.44 16.78 -20.86
N VAL A 178 -10.98 16.97 -19.66
CA VAL A 178 -10.30 16.56 -18.41
C VAL A 178 -10.60 15.09 -18.14
N LEU A 179 -9.56 14.27 -17.98
CA LEU A 179 -9.70 12.88 -17.56
C LEU A 179 -9.94 12.79 -16.05
N ARG A 180 -10.56 11.70 -15.58
CA ARG A 180 -10.88 11.50 -14.15
C ARG A 180 -9.63 11.51 -13.26
N GLU A 181 -8.55 10.88 -13.70
CA GLU A 181 -7.25 10.89 -13.01
C GLU A 181 -6.68 12.31 -12.86
N GLN A 182 -6.80 13.13 -13.91
CA GLN A 182 -6.31 14.51 -13.91
C GLN A 182 -7.17 15.39 -12.99
N MET A 183 -8.49 15.17 -12.99
CA MET A 183 -9.42 15.83 -12.08
C MET A 183 -9.05 15.57 -10.62
N ALA A 184 -8.56 14.36 -10.30
CA ALA A 184 -8.12 14.04 -8.95
C ALA A 184 -6.99 14.98 -8.50
N SER A 185 -5.93 15.11 -9.31
CA SER A 185 -4.83 16.04 -9.01
C SER A 185 -5.28 17.49 -8.88
N PHE A 186 -6.21 17.95 -9.72
CA PHE A 186 -6.70 19.33 -9.63
C PHE A 186 -7.44 19.58 -8.32
N LEU A 187 -8.32 18.66 -7.92
CA LEU A 187 -9.10 18.79 -6.69
C LEU A 187 -8.24 18.61 -5.44
N VAL A 188 -7.28 17.67 -5.43
CA VAL A 188 -6.33 17.51 -4.33
C VAL A 188 -5.54 18.78 -4.08
N ARG A 189 -5.01 19.41 -5.14
CA ARG A 189 -4.28 20.68 -5.00
C ARG A 189 -5.20 21.84 -4.60
N ALA A 190 -6.43 21.89 -5.13
CA ALA A 190 -7.39 22.95 -4.80
C ALA A 190 -7.86 22.87 -3.33
N GLU A 191 -8.08 21.66 -2.81
CA GLU A 191 -8.42 21.40 -1.41
C GLU A 191 -7.20 21.48 -0.46
N GLY A 192 -5.98 21.41 -1.01
CA GLY A 192 -4.75 21.35 -0.21
C GLY A 192 -4.61 20.03 0.54
N LEU A 193 -5.13 18.94 -0.02
CA LEU A 193 -4.98 17.59 0.53
C LEU A 193 -3.54 17.11 0.31
N ALA A 194 -3.05 16.29 1.24
CA ALA A 194 -1.81 15.56 1.04
C ALA A 194 -2.10 14.33 0.15
N PRO A 195 -1.38 14.14 -0.97
CA PRO A 195 -1.44 12.90 -1.73
C PRO A 195 -1.11 11.71 -0.81
N ILE A 196 -1.85 10.62 -0.95
CA ILE A 196 -1.59 9.40 -0.17
C ILE A 196 -0.48 8.62 -0.87
N PRO A 197 0.68 8.40 -0.24
CA PRO A 197 1.76 7.66 -0.89
C PRO A 197 1.27 6.27 -1.32
N VAL A 198 1.42 5.96 -2.60
CA VAL A 198 1.24 4.61 -3.14
C VAL A 198 2.60 4.11 -3.63
N PRO A 199 2.91 2.81 -3.50
CA PRO A 199 4.17 2.26 -4.00
C PRO A 199 4.35 2.62 -5.48
N PRO A 200 5.48 3.21 -5.89
CA PRO A 200 5.67 3.64 -7.27
C PRO A 200 5.67 2.45 -8.22
N ALA A 201 4.98 2.59 -9.36
CA ALA A 201 4.87 1.51 -10.34
C ALA A 201 5.90 1.55 -11.48
N SER A 202 7.11 2.01 -11.20
CA SER A 202 8.20 1.95 -12.17
C SER A 202 9.50 1.47 -11.52
N GLY A 203 9.82 0.19 -11.74
CA GLY A 203 11.09 -0.47 -11.39
C GLY A 203 10.98 -1.37 -10.16
N CYS A 204 10.89 -2.68 -10.36
CA CYS A 204 10.89 -3.71 -9.30
C CYS A 204 9.80 -3.55 -8.21
N SER A 205 8.56 -3.92 -8.52
CA SER A 205 7.55 -4.09 -7.45
C SER A 205 7.95 -5.26 -6.53
N ILE A 206 7.75 -5.15 -5.22
CA ILE A 206 7.99 -6.26 -4.29
C ILE A 206 6.81 -7.24 -4.40
N LEU A 207 6.93 -8.17 -5.35
CA LEU A 207 5.90 -9.10 -5.80
C LEU A 207 4.72 -8.42 -6.53
N PRO A 208 4.05 -9.12 -7.46
CA PRO A 208 2.86 -8.59 -8.15
C PRO A 208 1.73 -8.20 -7.18
N ALA A 209 0.87 -7.27 -7.57
CA ALA A 209 -0.29 -6.87 -6.76
C ALA A 209 -1.28 -8.04 -6.52
N ASN A 210 -1.40 -8.96 -7.49
CA ASN A 210 -2.19 -10.18 -7.35
C ASN A 210 -1.42 -11.34 -6.69
N ASN A 211 -0.28 -11.07 -6.05
CA ASN A 211 0.43 -12.06 -5.24
C ASN A 211 -0.23 -12.17 -3.86
N ILE A 212 -0.27 -13.37 -3.29
CA ILE A 212 -0.81 -13.65 -1.95
C ILE A 212 -0.18 -12.81 -0.82
N TRP A 213 1.07 -12.38 -0.97
CA TRP A 213 1.70 -11.42 -0.06
C TRP A 213 1.03 -10.06 -0.08
N ASN A 214 0.58 -9.61 -1.25
CA ASN A 214 -0.04 -8.30 -1.50
C ASN A 214 -1.59 -8.40 -1.55
N THR A 215 -2.14 -9.57 -1.19
CA THR A 215 -3.59 -9.82 -1.24
C THR A 215 -4.23 -9.65 0.14
N ARG A 216 -5.33 -8.92 0.17
CA ARG A 216 -6.15 -8.74 1.38
C ARG A 216 -6.85 -10.04 1.78
N ILE A 217 -6.96 -10.27 3.09
CA ILE A 217 -7.55 -11.45 3.70
C ILE A 217 -8.64 -11.13 4.74
N ASP A 218 -9.01 -9.86 4.90
CA ASP A 218 -9.93 -9.41 5.95
C ASP A 218 -11.40 -9.82 5.73
N SER A 219 -11.78 -10.17 4.52
CA SER A 219 -13.11 -10.68 4.18
C SER A 219 -13.19 -12.21 4.20
N LEU A 220 -12.06 -12.92 4.27
CA LEU A 220 -12.01 -14.37 4.11
C LEU A 220 -12.63 -15.12 5.30
N PRO A 221 -13.14 -16.34 5.08
CA PRO A 221 -13.66 -17.18 6.14
C PRO A 221 -12.56 -17.55 7.16
N LEU A 222 -12.98 -17.84 8.40
CA LEU A 222 -12.08 -18.36 9.43
C LEU A 222 -11.64 -19.79 9.07
N ALA A 223 -10.37 -20.09 9.34
CA ALA A 223 -9.90 -21.46 9.32
C ALA A 223 -10.59 -22.27 10.42
N ALA A 224 -10.98 -23.51 10.12
CA ALA A 224 -11.69 -24.39 11.07
C ALA A 224 -10.95 -24.57 12.41
N ASN A 225 -9.61 -24.62 12.36
CA ASN A 225 -8.75 -24.83 13.54
C ASN A 225 -8.25 -23.52 14.18
N SER A 226 -8.84 -22.37 13.83
CA SER A 226 -8.40 -21.05 14.29
C SER A 226 -8.21 -20.98 15.81
N ALA A 227 -9.19 -21.47 16.60
CA ALA A 227 -9.08 -21.45 18.06
C ALA A 227 -7.92 -22.30 18.60
N SER A 228 -7.69 -23.50 18.04
CA SER A 228 -6.56 -24.36 18.40
C SER A 228 -5.23 -23.69 18.07
N TYR A 229 -5.10 -23.09 16.88
CA TYR A 229 -3.89 -22.40 16.44
C TYR A 229 -3.55 -21.21 17.34
N ILE A 230 -4.54 -20.37 17.69
CA ILE A 230 -4.31 -19.25 18.62
C ILE A 230 -3.87 -19.76 20.00
N SER A 231 -4.48 -20.85 20.48
CA SER A 231 -4.12 -21.45 21.77
C SER A 231 -2.70 -22.00 21.78
N SER A 232 -2.28 -22.69 20.71
CA SER A 232 -0.99 -23.36 20.61
C SER A 232 0.17 -22.41 20.36
N ILE A 233 -0.04 -21.32 19.60
CA ILE A 233 0.96 -20.25 19.47
C ILE A 233 1.10 -19.49 20.80
N GLY A 234 -0.02 -19.14 21.42
CA GLY A 234 -0.05 -18.48 22.73
C GLY A 234 -1.21 -17.51 22.85
N PHE A 235 -2.31 -17.94 23.46
CA PHE A 235 -3.54 -17.13 23.58
C PHE A 235 -3.33 -15.81 24.35
N ALA A 236 -2.55 -15.85 25.43
CA ALA A 236 -2.24 -14.71 26.30
C ALA A 236 -0.83 -14.14 26.07
N ALA A 237 -0.02 -14.78 25.22
CA ALA A 237 1.24 -14.20 24.78
C ALA A 237 0.95 -12.94 23.96
N THR A 238 1.88 -11.99 23.97
CA THR A 238 1.69 -10.72 23.26
C THR A 238 2.58 -10.65 22.04
N LEU A 239 2.11 -9.90 21.05
CA LEU A 239 2.85 -9.61 19.83
C LEU A 239 4.20 -8.96 20.18
N HIS A 240 5.27 -9.42 19.54
CA HIS A 240 6.61 -8.91 19.78
C HIS A 240 7.19 -8.35 18.48
N PRO A 241 7.52 -7.04 18.42
CA PRO A 241 8.29 -6.51 17.31
C PRO A 241 9.75 -6.92 17.46
N ASP A 242 10.23 -7.75 16.55
CA ASP A 242 11.62 -8.21 16.49
C ASP A 242 12.42 -7.36 15.49
N PHE A 243 12.30 -6.04 15.63
CA PHE A 243 12.96 -5.02 14.82
C PHE A 243 12.94 -3.67 15.52
N GLY A 244 13.81 -2.74 15.12
CA GLY A 244 13.84 -1.39 15.67
C GLY A 244 15.09 -0.60 15.30
N SER A 245 15.44 0.39 16.12
CA SER A 245 16.68 1.18 16.00
C SER A 245 17.77 0.67 16.94
N GLY A 246 19.03 0.86 16.56
CA GLY A 246 20.19 0.47 17.35
C GLY A 246 20.54 -1.02 17.27
N VAL A 247 21.15 -1.53 18.35
CA VAL A 247 21.71 -2.89 18.41
C VAL A 247 21.04 -3.76 19.49
N TRP A 248 20.97 -5.07 19.24
CA TRP A 248 20.45 -6.05 20.18
C TRP A 248 21.11 -7.44 20.00
N PRO A 249 21.53 -8.12 21.10
CA PRO A 249 21.54 -7.66 22.50
C PRO A 249 22.42 -6.42 22.74
N PRO A 250 22.27 -5.72 23.89
CA PRO A 250 23.14 -4.60 24.23
C PRO A 250 24.63 -4.98 24.17
N ASP A 251 25.49 -4.02 23.81
CA ASP A 251 26.94 -4.20 23.66
C ASP A 251 27.37 -5.15 22.53
N THR A 252 26.53 -5.30 21.50
CA THR A 252 26.85 -5.99 20.24
C THR A 252 26.90 -5.01 19.07
N ASP A 253 27.44 -5.44 17.93
CA ASP A 253 27.38 -4.71 16.66
C ASP A 253 26.18 -5.16 15.79
N SER A 254 25.18 -5.80 16.41
CA SER A 254 24.11 -6.52 15.73
C SER A 254 22.85 -5.67 15.67
N PRO A 255 22.42 -5.17 14.49
CA PRO A 255 21.24 -4.33 14.40
C PRO A 255 19.96 -5.09 14.77
N ILE A 256 18.96 -4.39 15.33
CA ILE A 256 17.69 -5.01 15.75
C ILE A 256 16.78 -5.27 14.52
N GLY A 257 16.66 -6.54 14.14
CA GLY A 257 15.82 -7.00 13.03
C GLY A 257 16.64 -7.64 11.91
N ILE A 258 15.98 -7.89 10.77
CA ILE A 258 16.62 -8.57 9.63
C ILE A 258 17.09 -7.51 8.63
N PRO A 259 18.42 -7.27 8.50
CA PRO A 259 18.92 -6.27 7.58
C PRO A 259 18.85 -6.76 6.13
N PHE A 260 18.80 -5.80 5.21
CA PHE A 260 18.91 -6.04 3.77
C PHE A 260 19.85 -5.01 3.15
N VAL A 261 20.32 -5.29 1.93
CA VAL A 261 21.08 -4.34 1.12
C VAL A 261 20.52 -4.30 -0.29
N GLU A 262 20.52 -3.11 -0.87
CA GLU A 262 20.14 -2.88 -2.26
C GLU A 262 21.38 -2.83 -3.14
N VAL A 263 21.30 -3.45 -4.32
CA VAL A 263 22.38 -3.49 -5.30
C VAL A 263 21.89 -3.10 -6.68
N ASP A 264 22.81 -2.62 -7.51
CA ASP A 264 22.56 -2.34 -8.92
C ASP A 264 23.28 -3.33 -9.84
N ALA A 265 23.11 -3.16 -11.15
CA ALA A 265 23.69 -4.05 -12.17
C ALA A 265 25.24 -4.11 -12.17
N SER A 266 25.93 -3.23 -11.44
CA SER A 266 27.39 -3.25 -11.30
C SER A 266 27.88 -4.23 -10.23
N GLN A 267 27.00 -4.71 -9.35
CA GLN A 267 27.36 -5.67 -8.32
C GLN A 267 27.77 -7.01 -8.95
N SER A 268 28.99 -7.43 -8.67
CA SER A 268 29.53 -8.69 -9.18
C SER A 268 28.87 -9.89 -8.49
N LEU A 269 28.65 -10.95 -9.27
CA LEU A 269 28.19 -12.24 -8.74
C LEU A 269 29.35 -12.94 -8.00
N VAL A 270 29.03 -13.54 -6.85
CA VAL A 270 29.97 -14.29 -6.00
C VAL A 270 29.50 -15.72 -5.81
N ALA A 271 30.46 -16.64 -5.69
CA ALA A 271 30.15 -18.05 -5.47
C ALA A 271 29.51 -18.27 -4.09
N ILE A 272 28.47 -19.12 -4.07
CA ILE A 272 27.80 -19.56 -2.84
C ILE A 272 28.10 -21.04 -2.66
N ASN A 273 28.71 -21.39 -1.53
CA ASN A 273 29.04 -22.76 -1.16
C ASN A 273 28.03 -23.24 -0.11
N TYR A 274 27.10 -24.11 -0.52
CA TYR A 274 26.10 -24.62 0.40
C TYR A 274 26.67 -25.66 1.37
N THR A 275 26.52 -25.41 2.68
CA THR A 275 26.97 -26.29 3.78
C THR A 275 25.87 -27.18 4.35
N ALA A 276 24.61 -26.85 4.06
CA ALA A 276 23.41 -27.66 4.25
C ALA A 276 22.45 -27.37 3.08
N TYR A 277 21.30 -28.07 3.02
CA TYR A 277 20.16 -27.83 2.12
C TYR A 277 20.47 -27.40 0.67
N GLY A 278 21.61 -27.81 0.12
CA GLY A 278 22.06 -27.38 -1.21
C GLY A 278 21.22 -27.99 -2.33
N ASP A 279 20.59 -29.12 -2.06
CA ASP A 279 19.61 -29.81 -2.91
C ASP A 279 18.21 -29.16 -2.89
N GLU A 280 17.98 -28.24 -1.96
CA GLU A 280 16.77 -27.42 -1.84
C GLU A 280 17.05 -25.92 -2.06
N SER A 281 18.24 -25.59 -2.58
CA SER A 281 18.70 -24.21 -2.80
C SER A 281 18.82 -23.88 -4.29
N ASP A 282 18.63 -22.61 -4.65
CA ASP A 282 18.89 -22.16 -6.02
C ASP A 282 20.40 -22.19 -6.29
N PRO A 283 20.85 -22.64 -7.47
CA PRO A 283 22.26 -22.62 -7.80
C PRO A 283 22.76 -21.16 -7.85
N GLY A 284 23.84 -20.87 -7.13
CA GLY A 284 24.58 -19.62 -7.28
C GLY A 284 25.26 -19.51 -8.66
N PRO A 285 25.97 -18.41 -8.94
CA PRO A 285 26.38 -17.35 -8.01
C PRO A 285 25.31 -16.27 -7.80
N PHE A 286 25.40 -15.52 -6.68
CA PHE A 286 24.48 -14.43 -6.31
C PHE A 286 25.20 -13.07 -6.22
N PRO A 287 24.50 -11.92 -6.39
CA PRO A 287 25.11 -10.59 -6.34
C PRO A 287 25.30 -10.10 -4.90
N ILE A 288 25.96 -10.88 -4.04
CA ILE A 288 26.13 -10.54 -2.62
C ILE A 288 27.37 -9.62 -2.42
N PRO A 289 27.20 -8.37 -1.96
CA PRO A 289 28.34 -7.52 -1.63
C PRO A 289 29.21 -8.12 -0.53
N SER A 290 30.52 -7.90 -0.55
CA SER A 290 31.42 -8.37 0.53
C SER A 290 31.12 -7.73 1.89
N ALA A 291 30.50 -6.54 1.87
CA ALA A 291 30.04 -5.81 3.05
C ALA A 291 28.53 -5.96 3.30
N ALA A 292 27.88 -6.97 2.70
CA ALA A 292 26.47 -7.22 2.95
C ALA A 292 26.20 -7.38 4.46
N PRO A 293 25.18 -6.69 5.01
CA PRO A 293 24.86 -6.82 6.41
C PRO A 293 24.35 -8.23 6.70
N VAL A 294 24.72 -8.75 7.87
CA VAL A 294 24.32 -10.08 8.34
C VAL A 294 23.48 -9.89 9.59
N GLU A 295 22.31 -10.52 9.64
CA GLU A 295 21.49 -10.55 10.85
C GLU A 295 22.30 -11.09 12.05
N GLY A 296 22.15 -10.48 13.21
CA GLY A 296 22.94 -10.86 14.39
C GLY A 296 24.42 -10.48 14.29
N GLY A 297 24.84 -9.78 13.22
CA GLY A 297 26.17 -9.22 13.05
C GLY A 297 27.26 -10.25 12.69
N PRO A 298 28.52 -9.79 12.48
CA PRO A 298 29.62 -10.65 12.04
C PRO A 298 29.94 -11.80 13.00
N SER A 299 29.71 -11.59 14.31
CA SER A 299 30.01 -12.55 15.38
C SER A 299 28.81 -13.37 15.85
N GLY A 300 27.61 -13.12 15.31
CA GLY A 300 26.40 -13.84 15.69
C GLY A 300 26.45 -15.32 15.28
N ASP A 301 25.79 -16.20 16.02
CA ASP A 301 25.72 -17.64 15.76
C ASP A 301 24.29 -18.14 15.45
N GLY A 302 23.32 -17.22 15.40
CA GLY A 302 21.92 -17.48 15.04
C GLY A 302 21.70 -17.67 13.53
N ASP A 303 20.57 -17.19 13.04
CA ASP A 303 20.12 -17.46 11.67
C ASP A 303 20.97 -16.77 10.61
N ARG A 304 21.55 -15.60 10.93
CA ARG A 304 22.52 -14.90 10.07
C ARG A 304 22.02 -14.73 8.64
N HIS A 305 20.78 -14.26 8.50
CA HIS A 305 20.20 -13.97 7.20
C HIS A 305 21.01 -12.87 6.47
N VAL A 306 21.15 -13.03 5.15
CA VAL A 306 21.67 -11.99 4.25
C VAL A 306 20.65 -11.83 3.13
N LEU A 307 20.03 -10.66 3.06
CA LEU A 307 19.02 -10.33 2.05
C LEU A 307 19.56 -9.27 1.09
N VAL A 308 19.46 -9.53 -0.21
CA VAL A 308 19.92 -8.63 -1.28
C VAL A 308 18.81 -8.38 -2.28
N VAL A 309 18.46 -7.10 -2.45
CA VAL A 309 17.47 -6.64 -3.43
C VAL A 309 18.21 -6.05 -4.62
N ASP A 310 18.15 -6.73 -5.77
CA ASP A 310 18.68 -6.27 -7.05
C ASP A 310 17.57 -5.55 -7.83
N HIS A 311 17.59 -4.21 -7.76
CA HIS A 311 16.60 -3.37 -8.43
C HIS A 311 16.73 -3.38 -9.95
N ALA A 312 17.94 -3.64 -10.48
CA ALA A 312 18.15 -3.68 -11.92
C ALA A 312 17.61 -4.98 -12.53
N GLY A 313 17.81 -6.10 -11.85
CA GLY A 313 17.28 -7.41 -12.24
C GLY A 313 15.84 -7.65 -11.79
N CYS A 314 15.32 -6.83 -10.88
CA CYS A 314 14.08 -7.08 -10.13
C CYS A 314 14.09 -8.43 -9.41
N ARG A 315 15.18 -8.72 -8.70
CA ARG A 315 15.37 -10.01 -8.03
C ARG A 315 15.70 -9.84 -6.56
N LEU A 316 15.29 -10.82 -5.78
CA LEU A 316 15.63 -10.94 -4.36
C LEU A 316 16.50 -12.18 -4.19
N TYR A 317 17.60 -12.05 -3.47
CA TYR A 317 18.49 -13.14 -3.10
C TYR A 317 18.60 -13.20 -1.58
N GLU A 318 18.39 -14.38 -1.01
CA GLU A 318 18.37 -14.58 0.43
C GLU A 318 19.24 -15.79 0.78
N LEU A 319 20.07 -15.64 1.81
CA LEU A 319 20.88 -16.72 2.36
C LEU A 319 20.51 -16.95 3.82
N TYR A 320 20.47 -18.22 4.22
CA TYR A 320 20.39 -18.64 5.62
C TYR A 320 21.75 -19.13 6.11
N ARG A 321 22.08 -18.80 7.36
CA ARG A 321 23.32 -19.11 8.06
C ARG A 321 24.56 -18.73 7.25
N ALA A 322 24.61 -17.47 6.81
CA ALA A 322 25.63 -16.99 5.89
C ALA A 322 26.94 -16.56 6.57
N PHE A 323 28.07 -16.96 5.99
CA PHE A 323 29.42 -16.64 6.44
C PHE A 323 30.31 -16.19 5.28
N PRO A 324 30.78 -14.92 5.27
CA PRO A 324 31.69 -14.44 4.23
C PRO A 324 33.05 -15.15 4.33
N GLN A 325 33.65 -15.48 3.19
CA GLN A 325 34.96 -16.13 3.10
C GLN A 325 36.05 -15.15 2.66
N THR A 326 37.31 -15.47 2.99
CA THR A 326 38.46 -14.60 2.68
C THR A 326 38.75 -14.46 1.19
N ASP A 327 38.23 -15.36 0.36
CA ASP A 327 38.36 -15.35 -1.09
C ASP A 327 37.22 -14.59 -1.80
N GLY A 328 36.29 -14.00 -1.04
CA GLY A 328 35.14 -13.26 -1.54
C GLY A 328 33.91 -14.12 -1.83
N SER A 329 33.98 -15.45 -1.64
CA SER A 329 32.82 -16.33 -1.66
C SER A 329 32.03 -16.28 -0.35
N TRP A 330 30.87 -16.93 -0.32
CA TRP A 330 30.07 -17.11 0.88
C TRP A 330 29.78 -18.58 1.14
N ASN A 331 29.87 -19.01 2.39
CA ASN A 331 29.28 -20.26 2.84
C ASN A 331 27.88 -19.96 3.38
N ALA A 332 26.88 -20.78 3.06
CA ALA A 332 25.52 -20.64 3.57
C ALA A 332 24.87 -22.01 3.74
N ASP A 333 23.95 -22.15 4.68
CA ASP A 333 23.19 -23.40 4.84
C ASP A 333 22.04 -23.52 3.84
N SER A 334 21.51 -22.41 3.31
CA SER A 334 20.60 -22.44 2.16
C SER A 334 20.67 -21.13 1.38
N GLY A 335 20.16 -21.14 0.15
CA GLY A 335 20.05 -19.95 -0.67
C GLY A 335 18.85 -19.97 -1.60
N ALA A 336 18.15 -18.85 -1.68
CA ALA A 336 16.94 -18.69 -2.47
C ALA A 336 17.02 -17.42 -3.34
N ALA A 337 16.58 -17.54 -4.58
CA ALA A 337 16.47 -16.42 -5.52
C ALA A 337 15.03 -16.29 -6.03
N TYR A 338 14.44 -15.11 -5.91
CA TYR A 338 13.08 -14.81 -6.32
C TYR A 338 13.07 -13.76 -7.42
N ASP A 339 12.16 -13.92 -8.38
CA ASP A 339 11.79 -12.86 -9.32
C ASP A 339 10.68 -12.03 -8.70
N LEU A 340 10.98 -10.76 -8.38
CA LEU A 340 10.05 -9.88 -7.69
C LEU A 340 8.90 -9.41 -8.59
N ASN A 341 8.94 -9.64 -9.90
CA ASN A 341 7.83 -9.38 -10.80
C ASN A 341 6.96 -10.63 -11.05
N SER A 342 7.18 -11.72 -10.32
CA SER A 342 6.55 -13.01 -10.59
C SER A 342 5.73 -13.52 -9.42
N ASN A 343 4.71 -14.30 -9.74
CA ASN A 343 3.96 -15.12 -8.79
C ASN A 343 4.57 -16.52 -8.63
N ALA A 344 5.72 -16.83 -9.22
CA ALA A 344 6.34 -18.14 -9.07
C ALA A 344 6.69 -18.44 -7.60
N LEU A 345 6.24 -19.60 -7.11
CA LEU A 345 6.69 -20.14 -5.83
C LEU A 345 7.95 -20.98 -6.01
N ARG A 346 8.66 -21.26 -4.91
CA ARG A 346 9.74 -22.27 -4.92
C ARG A 346 9.19 -23.66 -5.28
N PRO A 347 10.04 -24.58 -5.75
CA PRO A 347 9.62 -25.98 -5.93
C PRO A 347 8.95 -26.55 -4.68
N ASP A 348 7.99 -27.44 -4.87
CA ASP A 348 7.27 -28.06 -3.75
C ASP A 348 8.23 -28.87 -2.88
N GLY A 349 8.16 -28.69 -1.57
CA GLY A 349 9.06 -29.34 -0.62
C GLY A 349 10.42 -28.66 -0.45
N TRP A 350 10.73 -27.55 -1.12
CA TRP A 350 12.00 -26.83 -0.93
C TRP A 350 11.90 -25.79 0.17
N THR A 351 12.84 -25.81 1.12
CA THR A 351 13.07 -24.70 2.04
C THR A 351 13.60 -23.44 1.33
N SER A 352 13.74 -22.34 2.05
CA SER A 352 14.42 -21.12 1.60
C SER A 352 15.36 -20.62 2.70
N ALA A 353 15.68 -19.32 2.69
CA ALA A 353 16.26 -18.67 3.86
C ALA A 353 15.26 -18.62 5.05
N ASP A 354 13.96 -18.75 4.78
CA ASP A 354 12.88 -18.91 5.77
C ASP A 354 12.41 -20.37 5.80
N ALA A 355 12.08 -20.91 6.97
CA ALA A 355 11.84 -22.36 7.09
C ALA A 355 10.59 -22.85 6.31
N ALA A 356 9.63 -21.97 6.05
CA ALA A 356 8.43 -22.27 5.27
C ALA A 356 8.67 -22.35 3.74
N GLY A 357 9.89 -22.09 3.25
CA GLY A 357 10.16 -22.00 1.81
C GLY A 357 9.62 -20.71 1.18
N LEU A 358 9.48 -19.66 2.00
CA LEU A 358 8.94 -18.35 1.65
C LEU A 358 10.06 -17.29 1.55
N PRO A 359 9.86 -16.18 0.82
CA PRO A 359 10.80 -15.07 0.87
C PRO A 359 10.66 -14.28 2.19
N ILE A 360 11.78 -13.83 2.77
CA ILE A 360 11.81 -13.04 4.01
C ILE A 360 11.49 -11.57 3.74
N PHE A 361 12.18 -10.95 2.78
CA PHE A 361 12.11 -9.51 2.53
C PHE A 361 10.68 -8.98 2.29
N PRO A 362 9.81 -9.65 1.51
CA PRO A 362 8.42 -9.22 1.32
C PRO A 362 7.57 -9.28 2.60
N GLY A 363 8.02 -9.98 3.63
CA GLY A 363 7.32 -10.09 4.91
C GLY A 363 7.83 -9.13 5.99
N LEU A 364 8.87 -8.33 5.72
CA LEU A 364 9.45 -7.42 6.70
C LEU A 364 8.68 -6.11 6.80
N VAL A 365 8.37 -5.67 8.02
CA VAL A 365 7.93 -4.29 8.28
C VAL A 365 9.10 -3.33 8.02
N ARG A 366 8.92 -2.33 7.15
CA ARG A 366 9.96 -1.32 6.86
C ARG A 366 9.55 0.07 7.32
N TYR A 367 10.53 0.87 7.74
CA TYR A 367 10.29 2.21 8.26
C TYR A 367 9.60 3.12 7.24
N ASP A 368 10.08 3.10 5.99
CA ASP A 368 9.56 3.99 4.95
C ASP A 368 8.10 3.71 4.61
N GLU A 369 7.62 2.47 4.76
CA GLU A 369 6.21 2.10 4.59
C GLU A 369 5.34 2.65 5.72
N VAL A 370 5.80 2.52 6.96
CA VAL A 370 5.09 3.08 8.12
C VAL A 370 5.08 4.60 8.08
N ALA A 371 6.20 5.23 7.71
CA ALA A 371 6.29 6.68 7.54
C ALA A 371 5.41 7.19 6.38
N ALA A 372 5.24 6.38 5.33
CA ALA A 372 4.32 6.65 4.23
C ALA A 372 2.83 6.45 4.61
N GLY A 373 2.55 5.82 5.75
CA GLY A 373 1.19 5.58 6.23
C GLY A 373 0.55 4.29 5.71
N LEU A 374 1.29 3.42 5.02
CA LEU A 374 0.77 2.21 4.40
C LEU A 374 1.81 1.08 4.36
N ILE A 375 1.40 -0.11 4.82
CA ILE A 375 2.06 -1.39 4.50
C ILE A 375 1.08 -2.19 3.63
N GLY A 376 1.47 -2.43 2.38
CA GLY A 376 0.63 -3.05 1.34
C GLY A 376 0.75 -4.58 1.25
N HIS A 377 1.29 -5.22 2.27
CA HIS A 377 1.62 -6.64 2.23
C HIS A 377 1.45 -7.32 3.58
N ALA A 378 1.44 -8.66 3.55
CA ALA A 378 1.41 -9.50 4.73
C ALA A 378 2.74 -9.45 5.49
N ILE A 379 2.67 -9.61 6.82
CA ILE A 379 3.85 -9.55 7.69
C ILE A 379 4.25 -10.97 8.11
N ARG A 380 5.54 -11.32 7.98
CA ARG A 380 6.02 -12.63 8.46
C ARG A 380 6.01 -12.68 9.98
N PHE A 381 5.70 -13.83 10.55
CA PHE A 381 5.81 -14.06 11.98
C PHE A 381 6.18 -15.51 12.32
N THR A 382 6.53 -15.74 13.58
CA THR A 382 6.93 -17.07 14.08
C THR A 382 6.00 -17.63 15.16
N ALA A 383 6.03 -18.96 15.30
CA ALA A 383 5.30 -19.70 16.34
C ALA A 383 6.23 -20.67 17.09
N PRO A 384 5.98 -21.00 18.38
CA PRO A 384 6.83 -21.92 19.14
C PRO A 384 6.88 -23.35 18.59
N SER A 385 5.79 -23.78 17.94
CA SER A 385 5.68 -25.12 17.39
C SER A 385 4.70 -25.13 16.23
N THR A 386 5.08 -25.85 15.18
CA THR A 386 4.27 -26.10 13.99
C THR A 386 4.11 -27.59 13.77
N GLN A 387 3.09 -27.96 13.00
CA GLN A 387 2.95 -29.34 12.52
C GLN A 387 3.85 -29.59 11.31
N ARG A 388 4.10 -30.87 11.02
CA ARG A 388 4.81 -31.41 9.85
C ARG A 388 3.91 -31.34 8.62
N ALA A 389 3.48 -30.12 8.32
CA ALA A 389 2.66 -29.77 7.18
C ALA A 389 2.84 -28.29 6.86
N TYR A 390 2.56 -27.95 5.61
CA TYR A 390 2.45 -26.58 5.13
C TYR A 390 1.20 -26.44 4.27
N VAL A 391 0.69 -25.22 4.19
CA VAL A 391 -0.42 -24.83 3.32
C VAL A 391 0.06 -23.74 2.38
N TRP A 392 -0.60 -23.61 1.23
CA TRP A 392 -0.30 -22.55 0.28
C TRP A 392 -0.33 -21.17 0.96
N PRO A 393 0.68 -20.30 0.71
CA PRO A 393 1.73 -20.42 -0.32
C PRO A 393 3.06 -21.05 0.14
N ALA A 394 3.16 -21.55 1.37
CA ALA A 394 4.39 -22.17 1.86
C ALA A 394 4.73 -23.46 1.08
N ARG A 395 6.01 -23.80 1.07
CA ARG A 395 6.58 -24.92 0.30
C ARG A 395 7.28 -25.94 1.20
N HIS A 396 7.46 -25.63 2.48
CA HIS A 396 8.23 -26.47 3.40
C HIS A 396 7.70 -26.39 4.83
N PHE A 397 8.01 -27.40 5.66
CA PHE A 397 7.62 -27.48 7.07
C PHE A 397 8.87 -27.46 7.98
N ALA A 398 8.76 -26.95 9.20
CA ALA A 398 9.91 -26.82 10.11
C ALA A 398 9.89 -27.77 11.31
N SER A 399 9.05 -28.81 11.28
CA SER A 399 8.80 -29.67 12.44
C SER A 399 8.52 -31.13 12.06
N SER A 400 8.74 -32.04 13.00
CA SER A 400 8.36 -33.45 12.89
C SER A 400 7.03 -33.79 13.59
N ILE A 401 6.42 -32.81 14.27
CA ILE A 401 5.20 -32.99 15.06
C ILE A 401 3.99 -33.15 14.12
N THR A 402 3.08 -34.07 14.37
CA THR A 402 1.91 -34.34 13.49
C THR A 402 0.57 -33.95 14.11
N ASP A 403 0.60 -33.14 15.17
CA ASP A 403 -0.59 -32.66 15.87
C ASP A 403 -1.36 -31.61 15.03
N PRO A 404 -2.60 -31.91 14.60
CA PRO A 404 -3.39 -31.01 13.76
C PRO A 404 -3.85 -29.72 14.46
N ASP A 405 -3.70 -29.63 15.79
CA ASP A 405 -3.97 -28.42 16.57
C ASP A 405 -2.79 -27.42 16.54
N LEU A 406 -1.66 -27.80 15.95
CA LEU A 406 -0.56 -26.89 15.63
C LEU A 406 -0.73 -26.31 14.22
N PRO A 407 -0.43 -25.01 14.02
CA PRO A 407 -0.57 -24.40 12.71
C PRO A 407 0.46 -24.98 11.71
N PRO A 408 0.07 -25.23 10.45
CA PRO A 408 1.02 -25.53 9.37
C PRO A 408 1.78 -24.28 8.96
N MET A 409 2.98 -24.44 8.39
CA MET A 409 3.68 -23.32 7.74
C MET A 409 2.82 -22.73 6.60
N GLY A 410 2.93 -21.42 6.39
CA GLY A 410 2.11 -20.67 5.43
C GLY A 410 0.72 -20.31 5.93
N GLN A 411 0.27 -20.82 7.09
CA GLN A 411 -1.02 -20.46 7.66
C GLN A 411 -1.13 -18.94 7.87
N ARG A 412 -2.24 -18.38 7.41
CA ARG A 412 -2.55 -16.95 7.46
C ARG A 412 -3.33 -16.62 8.72
N PHE A 413 -2.97 -15.52 9.36
CA PHE A 413 -3.68 -14.97 10.51
C PHE A 413 -4.02 -13.51 10.25
N ARG A 414 -5.10 -12.99 10.82
CA ARG A 414 -5.39 -11.56 10.80
C ARG A 414 -5.70 -11.04 12.19
N LEU A 415 -5.44 -9.76 12.40
CA LEU A 415 -5.96 -9.04 13.56
C LEU A 415 -7.47 -8.91 13.39
N LYS A 416 -8.24 -9.26 14.42
CA LYS A 416 -9.70 -9.21 14.38
C LYS A 416 -10.19 -7.81 13.96
N ALA A 417 -11.20 -7.76 13.09
CA ALA A 417 -11.82 -6.51 12.67
C ALA A 417 -12.33 -5.69 13.88
N SER A 418 -12.83 -6.36 14.92
CA SER A 418 -13.34 -5.75 16.15
C SER A 418 -12.27 -5.24 17.13
N PHE A 419 -10.99 -5.55 16.93
CA PHE A 419 -9.92 -5.04 17.80
C PHE A 419 -9.75 -3.53 17.57
N ASP A 420 -9.88 -2.73 18.62
CA ASP A 420 -9.74 -1.27 18.54
C ASP A 420 -8.27 -0.88 18.41
N ILE A 421 -7.96 -0.10 17.37
CA ILE A 421 -6.60 0.38 17.09
C ILE A 421 -6.44 1.89 17.35
N PHE A 422 -7.53 2.63 17.59
CA PHE A 422 -7.47 4.09 17.71
C PHE A 422 -6.74 4.60 18.96
N GLY A 423 -6.53 3.71 19.94
CA GLY A 423 -5.74 3.98 21.14
C GLY A 423 -4.23 3.91 20.96
N PHE A 424 -3.75 3.47 19.79
CA PHE A 424 -2.32 3.34 19.47
C PHE A 424 -1.80 4.60 18.78
N SER A 425 -0.48 4.79 18.76
CA SER A 425 0.17 5.84 17.97
C SER A 425 -0.13 5.70 16.46
N PRO A 426 -0.17 6.80 15.69
CA PRO A 426 -0.51 6.76 14.26
C PRO A 426 0.33 5.77 13.44
N GLU A 427 1.63 5.69 13.73
CA GLU A 427 2.57 4.77 13.09
C GLU A 427 2.24 3.31 13.41
N ILE A 428 1.86 3.01 14.65
CA ILE A 428 1.43 1.66 15.03
C ILE A 428 0.09 1.32 14.40
N GLN A 429 -0.82 2.28 14.26
CA GLN A 429 -2.07 2.07 13.53
C GLN A 429 -1.83 1.63 12.08
N VAL A 430 -0.76 2.06 11.41
CA VAL A 430 -0.38 1.58 10.07
C VAL A 430 -0.08 0.08 10.10
N ILE A 431 0.76 -0.37 11.03
CA ILE A 431 1.13 -1.78 11.19
C ILE A 431 -0.12 -2.62 11.52
N LEU A 432 -0.97 -2.16 12.43
CA LEU A 432 -2.19 -2.87 12.83
C LEU A 432 -3.24 -2.91 11.72
N THR A 433 -3.28 -1.88 10.88
CA THR A 433 -4.13 -1.85 9.69
C THR A 433 -3.68 -2.91 8.69
N ALA A 434 -2.37 -3.04 8.44
CA ALA A 434 -1.84 -4.12 7.63
C ALA A 434 -2.14 -5.51 8.21
N MET A 435 -2.03 -5.70 9.54
CA MET A 435 -2.41 -6.96 10.18
C MET A 435 -3.91 -7.28 10.09
N LYS A 436 -4.78 -6.27 10.01
CA LYS A 436 -6.20 -6.50 9.75
C LYS A 436 -6.42 -6.93 8.30
N GLN A 437 -5.84 -6.18 7.36
CA GLN A 437 -6.15 -6.28 5.93
C GLN A 437 -5.35 -7.35 5.22
N TYR A 438 -4.02 -7.32 5.32
CA TYR A 438 -3.12 -8.28 4.71
C TYR A 438 -2.69 -9.36 5.68
N GLY A 439 -2.87 -9.21 6.99
CA GLY A 439 -2.59 -10.25 7.97
C GLY A 439 -1.12 -10.63 8.12
N LEU A 440 -0.91 -11.75 8.81
CA LEU A 440 0.38 -12.37 9.07
C LEU A 440 0.51 -13.67 8.27
N ILE A 441 1.73 -14.06 7.91
CA ILE A 441 2.06 -15.38 7.36
C ILE A 441 3.02 -16.08 8.31
N LEU A 442 2.63 -17.28 8.76
CA LEU A 442 3.50 -18.10 9.59
C LEU A 442 4.64 -18.66 8.73
N ALA A 443 5.86 -18.19 9.00
CA ALA A 443 7.01 -18.46 8.16
C ALA A 443 8.06 -19.35 8.84
N ASP A 444 8.16 -19.30 10.17
CA ASP A 444 9.16 -20.06 10.91
C ASP A 444 8.71 -20.53 12.30
N ASN A 445 9.43 -21.51 12.84
CA ASN A 445 9.44 -21.84 14.25
C ASN A 445 10.32 -20.84 15.00
N GLY A 446 9.75 -20.18 16.00
CA GLY A 446 10.44 -19.15 16.78
C GLY A 446 9.67 -18.84 18.05
N SER A 447 9.72 -17.59 18.50
CA SER A 447 8.98 -17.20 19.70
C SER A 447 7.53 -16.83 19.36
N ALA A 448 6.62 -17.01 20.33
CA ALA A 448 5.20 -16.76 20.13
C ALA A 448 4.90 -15.32 19.69
N TRP A 449 4.31 -15.16 18.51
CA TRP A 449 3.86 -13.87 17.96
C TRP A 449 5.00 -12.87 17.70
N TYR A 450 6.19 -13.35 17.34
CA TYR A 450 7.29 -12.48 16.94
C TYR A 450 7.12 -12.13 15.46
N ILE A 451 6.95 -10.84 15.18
CA ILE A 451 6.93 -10.29 13.81
C ILE A 451 8.28 -9.69 13.49
N SER A 452 8.70 -9.79 12.23
CA SER A 452 10.00 -9.29 11.79
C SER A 452 9.88 -8.00 11.00
N GLY A 453 10.94 -7.20 11.04
CA GLY A 453 11.08 -5.99 10.26
C GLY A 453 12.54 -5.65 10.00
N ALA A 454 12.75 -4.63 9.17
CA ALA A 454 14.08 -4.14 8.86
C ALA A 454 14.59 -3.20 9.97
N PRO A 455 15.88 -3.28 10.36
CA PRO A 455 16.49 -2.32 11.26
C PRO A 455 16.56 -0.94 10.60
N ASP A 456 16.26 0.10 11.37
CA ASP A 456 16.35 1.50 10.93
C ASP A 456 16.53 2.44 12.14
N GLU A 457 17.54 3.31 12.10
CA GLU A 457 17.82 4.27 13.18
C GLU A 457 16.68 5.27 13.44
N ARG A 458 15.77 5.44 12.47
CA ARG A 458 14.60 6.32 12.58
C ARG A 458 13.48 5.70 13.41
N TRP A 459 13.52 4.40 13.71
CA TRP A 459 12.53 3.76 14.57
C TRP A 459 12.55 4.33 15.99
N ASN A 460 11.35 4.59 16.51
CA ASN A 460 11.14 4.84 17.93
C ASN A 460 10.83 3.51 18.64
N ASN A 461 11.80 2.99 19.39
CA ASN A 461 11.63 1.72 20.12
C ASN A 461 10.61 1.78 21.27
N ASP A 462 10.28 2.96 21.80
CA ASP A 462 9.20 3.12 22.79
C ASP A 462 7.82 3.00 22.14
N MET A 463 7.68 3.56 20.94
CA MET A 463 6.48 3.44 20.11
C MET A 463 6.26 1.99 19.67
N LEU A 464 7.30 1.31 19.18
CA LEU A 464 7.20 -0.11 18.79
C LEU A 464 6.78 -1.00 19.97
N ARG A 465 7.15 -0.66 21.21
CA ARG A 465 6.71 -1.39 22.41
C ARG A 465 5.19 -1.40 22.61
N GLU A 466 4.43 -0.48 22.00
CA GLU A 466 2.96 -0.52 22.05
C GLU A 466 2.40 -1.82 21.45
N LEU A 467 3.07 -2.41 20.46
CA LEU A 467 2.67 -3.70 19.87
C LEU A 467 2.59 -4.82 20.92
N LYS A 468 3.38 -4.72 22.00
CA LYS A 468 3.37 -5.68 23.12
C LYS A 468 2.11 -5.63 23.97
N ALA A 469 1.19 -4.68 23.73
CA ALA A 469 -0.13 -4.66 24.35
C ALA A 469 -1.14 -5.58 23.65
N ILE A 470 -0.81 -6.13 22.49
CA ILE A 470 -1.75 -6.89 21.65
C ILE A 470 -1.60 -8.38 21.98
N PRO A 471 -2.63 -9.03 22.57
CA PRO A 471 -2.56 -10.44 22.90
C PRO A 471 -2.79 -11.30 21.65
N GLY A 472 -2.28 -12.53 21.65
CA GLY A 472 -2.58 -13.54 20.63
C GLY A 472 -4.08 -13.78 20.44
N SER A 473 -4.86 -13.64 21.51
CA SER A 473 -6.33 -13.69 21.47
C SER A 473 -6.99 -12.60 20.61
N ALA A 474 -6.26 -11.56 20.20
CA ALA A 474 -6.72 -10.56 19.24
C ALA A 474 -6.66 -11.05 17.78
N PHE A 475 -5.94 -12.14 17.51
CA PHE A 475 -5.77 -12.70 16.17
C PHE A 475 -6.73 -13.86 15.91
N GLU A 476 -6.91 -14.18 14.64
CA GLU A 476 -7.66 -15.34 14.16
C GLU A 476 -7.01 -15.88 12.88
N ALA A 477 -6.98 -17.20 12.72
CA ALA A 477 -6.53 -17.83 11.48
C ALA A 477 -7.65 -17.79 10.42
N VAL A 478 -7.27 -17.56 9.17
CA VAL A 478 -8.18 -17.48 8.02
C VAL A 478 -7.87 -18.56 7.00
N ASP A 479 -8.90 -19.00 6.28
CA ASP A 479 -8.77 -19.94 5.17
C ASP A 479 -8.56 -19.14 3.87
N VAL A 480 -7.41 -19.34 3.24
CA VAL A 480 -7.04 -18.68 1.98
C VAL A 480 -7.17 -19.59 0.76
N SER A 481 -7.72 -20.79 0.92
CA SER A 481 -7.81 -21.77 -0.19
C SER A 481 -8.64 -21.26 -1.36
N GLU A 482 -9.63 -20.39 -1.13
CA GLU A 482 -10.44 -19.78 -2.20
C GLU A 482 -9.66 -18.79 -3.07
N LEU A 483 -8.56 -18.24 -2.57
CA LEU A 483 -7.68 -17.36 -3.34
C LEU A 483 -6.73 -18.14 -4.24
N GLN A 484 -6.49 -19.43 -4.02
CA GLN A 484 -5.48 -20.18 -4.76
C GLN A 484 -5.90 -20.38 -6.23
N VAL A 485 -5.25 -19.69 -7.16
CA VAL A 485 -5.45 -19.90 -8.61
C VAL A 485 -4.77 -21.19 -9.06
N SER A 486 -3.56 -21.45 -8.56
CA SER A 486 -2.77 -22.64 -8.86
C SER A 486 -1.91 -23.03 -7.66
N PRO A 487 -1.73 -24.32 -7.35
CA PRO A 487 -0.91 -24.77 -6.22
C PRO A 487 0.57 -24.41 -6.32
N ASP A 488 1.09 -24.17 -7.53
CA ASP A 488 2.49 -23.84 -7.79
C ASP A 488 2.72 -22.35 -8.13
N SER A 489 1.71 -21.50 -7.87
CA SER A 489 1.77 -20.06 -8.06
C SER A 489 1.29 -19.35 -6.80
N GLY A 490 1.94 -18.27 -6.41
CA GLY A 490 1.49 -17.34 -5.37
C GLY A 490 0.40 -16.38 -5.85
N GLU A 491 -0.09 -16.56 -7.08
CA GLU A 491 -1.20 -15.78 -7.62
C GLU A 491 -2.50 -16.04 -6.86
N ALA A 492 -3.10 -14.96 -6.38
CA ALA A 492 -4.37 -14.96 -5.70
C ALA A 492 -5.50 -14.51 -6.65
N GLY A 493 -6.59 -15.26 -6.68
CA GLY A 493 -7.81 -14.97 -7.42
C GLY A 493 -8.69 -13.96 -6.69
N ALA A 494 -9.33 -13.08 -7.45
CA ALA A 494 -10.22 -12.03 -6.95
C ALA A 494 -11.61 -12.55 -6.56
#